data_AF-A0AA43CGL6-F1
#
_entry.id   AF-A0AA43CGL6-F1
#
_cell.length_a   1.000
_cell.length_b   1.000
_cell.length_c   1.000
_cell.angle_alpha   90.00
_cell.angle_beta   90.00
_cell.angle_gamma   90.00
#
_symmetry.space_group_name_H-M   'P 1'
#
loop_
_entity.id
_entity.type
_entity.pdbx_description
1 polymer ?
#
loop_
_entity_poly.entity_id
_entity_poly.type
_entity_poly.pdbx_seq_one_letter_code
_entity_poly.pdbx_strand_id
1 'polypeptide(L)'
;MLTSVIIAVIAGVICFLVAVFYKKNASLRIGLGLIGLALLFYGGFSYGTMHPKGYLETFDTGNKLQVEYPVEKVQVISPVNRDTVNCRILTMGVYPETHTKDIWVLLKPSDNKYYPQSDYTNTSYKESGKWQVVTRFGGDPGETYDLFVYETDALASQFFSETIAKWKVADNYEGLQAEELPASATEIDRIQVTLERTCRGIH
;
A
#
# COMPACT_ATOMS: atom_id res chain seq x y z
N MET A 1 -2.19 -25.92 17.48
CA MET A 1 -1.07 -25.15 16.87
C MET A 1 0.04 -24.84 17.86
N LEU A 2 -0.24 -24.28 19.04
CA LEU A 2 0.81 -23.96 20.02
C LEU A 2 1.62 -25.19 20.48
N THR A 3 0.93 -26.29 20.80
CA THR A 3 1.56 -27.55 21.22
C THR A 3 2.45 -28.17 20.14
N SER A 4 2.01 -28.19 18.89
CA SER A 4 2.81 -28.72 17.77
C SER A 4 4.06 -27.87 17.48
N VAL A 5 3.98 -26.55 17.65
CA VAL A 5 5.14 -25.64 17.50
C VAL A 5 6.16 -25.84 18.62
N ILE A 6 5.71 -25.94 19.87
CA ILE A 6 6.59 -26.21 21.02
C ILE A 6 7.31 -27.55 20.85
N ILE A 7 6.59 -28.59 20.43
CA ILE A 7 7.17 -29.91 20.15
C ILE A 7 8.22 -29.80 19.03
N ALA A 8 7.94 -29.06 17.96
CA ALA A 8 8.89 -28.86 16.86
C ALA A 8 10.17 -28.14 17.31
N VAL A 9 10.07 -27.12 18.16
CA VAL A 9 11.24 -26.40 18.71
C VAL A 9 12.06 -27.32 19.61
N ILE A 10 11.42 -28.07 20.52
CA ILE A 10 12.12 -29.01 21.41
C ILE A 10 12.83 -30.09 20.59
N ALA A 11 12.14 -30.68 19.62
CA ALA A 11 12.73 -31.67 18.71
C ALA A 11 13.90 -31.08 17.90
N GLY A 12 13.75 -29.84 17.41
CA GLY A 12 14.79 -29.12 16.69
C GLY A 12 16.06 -28.92 17.51
N VAL A 13 15.92 -28.47 18.77
CA VAL A 13 17.03 -28.32 19.71
C VAL A 13 17.70 -29.66 19.98
N ILE A 14 16.94 -30.72 20.24
CA ILE A 14 17.49 -32.06 20.49
C ILE A 14 18.27 -32.57 19.27
N CYS A 15 17.70 -32.48 18.06
CA CYS A 15 18.38 -32.89 16.83
C CYS A 15 19.68 -32.11 16.61
N PHE A 16 19.67 -30.80 16.85
CA PHE A 16 20.85 -29.96 16.72
C PHE A 16 21.93 -30.32 17.75
N LEU A 17 21.55 -30.54 19.01
CA LEU A 17 22.48 -30.96 20.07
C LEU A 17 23.08 -32.34 19.77
N VAL A 18 22.27 -33.31 19.35
CA VAL A 18 22.77 -34.64 18.96
C VAL A 18 23.74 -34.51 17.78
N ALA A 19 23.46 -33.67 16.79
CA ALA A 19 24.38 -33.40 15.69
C ALA A 19 25.72 -32.79 16.16
N VAL A 20 25.72 -31.93 17.18
CA VAL A 20 26.95 -31.34 17.73
C VAL A 20 27.80 -32.39 18.45
N PHE A 21 27.18 -33.23 19.27
CA PHE A 21 27.90 -34.18 20.13
C PHE A 21 28.18 -35.54 19.48
N TYR A 22 27.40 -35.94 18.46
CA TYR A 22 27.57 -37.23 17.79
C TYR A 22 28.63 -37.17 16.68
N LYS A 23 29.89 -37.49 17.04
CA LYS A 23 31.05 -37.42 16.13
C LYS A 23 31.33 -38.71 15.33
N LYS A 24 30.61 -39.81 15.60
CA LYS A 24 30.92 -41.15 15.05
C LYS A 24 30.49 -41.34 13.60
N ASN A 25 29.44 -40.66 13.13
CA ASN A 25 28.94 -40.79 11.75
C ASN A 25 28.65 -39.41 11.17
N ALA A 26 29.42 -39.04 10.13
CA ALA A 26 29.31 -37.74 9.48
C ALA A 26 27.95 -37.53 8.79
N SER A 27 27.44 -38.54 8.10
CA SER A 27 26.15 -38.45 7.39
C SER A 27 24.98 -38.26 8.35
N LEU A 28 24.97 -39.00 9.46
CA LEU A 28 23.94 -38.86 10.49
C LEU A 28 24.01 -37.48 11.17
N ARG A 29 25.24 -37.01 11.45
CA ARG A 29 25.48 -35.68 12.02
C ARG A 29 24.95 -34.57 11.13
N ILE A 30 25.24 -34.62 9.82
CA ILE A 30 24.77 -33.62 8.86
C ILE A 30 23.24 -33.67 8.74
N GLY A 31 22.66 -34.87 8.63
CA GLY A 31 21.21 -35.05 8.53
C GLY A 31 20.46 -34.49 9.73
N LEU A 32 20.91 -34.82 10.95
CA LEU A 32 20.31 -34.30 12.18
C LEU A 32 20.49 -32.79 12.33
N GLY A 33 21.62 -32.24 11.88
CA GLY A 33 21.87 -30.80 11.88
C GLY A 33 20.89 -30.04 10.98
N LEU A 34 20.67 -30.54 9.75
CA LEU A 34 19.73 -29.94 8.80
C LEU A 34 18.28 -30.03 9.29
N ILE A 35 17.88 -31.19 9.82
CA ILE A 35 16.53 -31.39 10.40
C ILE A 35 16.32 -30.46 11.59
N GLY A 36 17.31 -30.36 12.49
CA GLY A 36 17.25 -29.48 13.64
C GLY A 36 17.08 -28.01 13.24
N LEU A 37 17.88 -27.55 12.27
CA LEU A 37 17.80 -26.19 11.75
C LEU A 37 16.43 -25.89 11.12
N ALA A 38 15.92 -26.81 10.28
CA ALA A 38 14.63 -26.66 9.63
C ALA A 38 13.47 -26.56 10.64
N LEU A 39 13.49 -27.40 11.69
CA LEU A 39 12.49 -27.37 12.76
C LEU A 39 12.54 -26.08 13.58
N LEU A 40 13.73 -25.55 13.84
CA LEU A 40 13.91 -24.26 14.53
C LEU A 40 13.39 -23.09 13.69
N PHE A 41 13.64 -23.08 12.38
CA PHE A 41 13.06 -22.08 11.48
C PHE A 41 11.54 -22.19 11.43
N TYR A 42 11.00 -23.40 11.26
CA TYR A 42 9.56 -23.63 11.28
C TYR A 42 8.92 -23.11 12.57
N GLY A 43 9.53 -23.38 13.72
CA GLY A 43 9.09 -22.87 15.01
C GLY A 43 9.15 -21.34 15.10
N GLY A 44 10.25 -20.73 14.65
CA GLY A 44 10.45 -19.27 14.67
C GLY A 44 9.45 -18.50 13.81
N PHE A 45 9.17 -19.00 12.60
CA PHE A 45 8.15 -18.43 11.70
C PHE A 45 6.72 -18.68 12.20
N SER A 46 6.42 -19.89 12.70
CA SER A 46 5.07 -20.24 13.16
C SER A 46 4.67 -19.56 14.47
N TYR A 47 5.64 -19.28 15.35
CA TYR A 47 5.41 -18.57 16.61
C TYR A 47 5.40 -17.03 16.44
N GLY A 48 5.62 -16.53 15.22
CA GLY A 48 5.59 -15.09 14.92
C GLY A 48 6.82 -14.31 15.42
N THR A 49 7.86 -14.97 15.93
CA THR A 49 9.10 -14.28 16.37
C THR A 49 9.98 -13.83 15.21
N MET A 50 9.87 -14.51 14.07
CA MET A 50 10.41 -14.04 12.79
C MET A 50 9.26 -13.51 11.96
N HIS A 51 8.91 -12.23 12.17
CA HIS A 51 8.15 -11.53 11.15
C HIS A 51 9.07 -11.38 9.93
N PRO A 52 8.73 -11.89 8.74
CA PRO A 52 9.36 -11.39 7.54
C PRO A 52 9.21 -9.87 7.61
N LYS A 53 10.32 -9.13 7.56
CA LYS A 53 10.24 -7.69 7.33
C LYS A 53 9.41 -7.58 6.06
N GLY A 54 8.16 -7.13 6.19
CA GLY A 54 7.40 -6.72 5.03
C GLY A 54 8.29 -5.78 4.24
N TYR A 55 8.22 -5.83 2.92
CA TYR A 55 8.73 -4.71 2.13
C TYR A 55 8.11 -3.46 2.75
N LEU A 56 8.92 -2.68 3.49
CA LEU A 56 8.50 -1.38 3.97
C LEU A 56 8.36 -0.58 2.69
N GLU A 57 7.13 -0.39 2.22
CA GLU A 57 6.87 0.47 1.09
C GLU A 57 7.47 1.84 1.43
N THR A 58 8.48 2.25 0.66
CA THR A 58 9.08 3.58 0.78
C THR A 58 8.37 4.47 -0.21
N PHE A 59 7.75 5.53 0.29
CA PHE A 59 7.05 6.54 -0.49
C PHE A 59 7.56 7.91 -0.07
N ASP A 60 7.57 8.85 -1.01
CA ASP A 60 7.99 10.21 -0.73
C ASP A 60 6.83 11.02 -0.11
N THR A 61 7.17 12.06 0.66
CA THR A 61 6.19 13.05 1.13
C THR A 61 6.53 14.38 0.50
N GLY A 62 5.65 14.90 -0.36
CA GLY A 62 5.82 16.21 -1.00
C GLY A 62 5.75 17.38 -0.02
N ASN A 63 5.68 18.60 -0.56
CA ASN A 63 5.49 19.79 0.27
C ASN A 63 4.14 19.72 1.00
N LYS A 64 4.06 20.38 2.16
CA LYS A 64 2.86 20.40 2.99
C LYS A 64 2.31 21.81 3.15
N LEU A 65 1.03 21.99 2.84
CA LEU A 65 0.30 23.21 3.19
C LEU A 65 0.18 23.36 4.71
N GLN A 66 0.22 24.60 5.18
CA GLN A 66 -0.20 24.91 6.54
C GLN A 66 -1.72 24.84 6.62
N VAL A 67 -2.23 24.17 7.67
CA VAL A 67 -3.66 23.97 7.87
C VAL A 67 -4.19 25.02 8.83
N GLU A 68 -5.20 25.77 8.38
CA GLU A 68 -5.99 26.64 9.26
C GLU A 68 -7.09 25.81 9.94
N TYR A 69 -7.24 26.01 11.25
CA TYR A 69 -8.22 25.30 12.07
C TYR A 69 -9.31 26.26 12.58
N PRO A 70 -10.57 25.80 12.73
CA PRO A 70 -11.04 24.44 12.44
C PRO A 70 -11.13 24.14 10.93
N VAL A 71 -10.96 22.86 10.55
CA VAL A 71 -11.06 22.44 9.15
C VAL A 71 -12.52 22.46 8.72
N GLU A 72 -12.85 23.28 7.72
CA GLU A 72 -14.23 23.47 7.24
C GLU A 72 -14.61 22.56 6.06
N LYS A 73 -13.62 22.10 5.29
CA LYS A 73 -13.82 21.25 4.11
C LYS A 73 -12.72 20.22 3.96
N VAL A 74 -13.00 19.18 3.18
CA VAL A 74 -11.97 18.24 2.75
C VAL A 74 -11.02 18.96 1.79
N GLN A 75 -9.72 18.79 1.99
CA GLN A 75 -8.70 19.36 1.10
C GLN A 75 -7.41 18.55 1.13
N VAL A 76 -6.66 18.58 0.03
CA VAL A 76 -5.30 18.05 -0.07
C VAL A 76 -4.35 19.01 0.65
N ILE A 77 -3.43 18.46 1.45
CA ILE A 77 -2.34 19.21 2.09
C ILE A 77 -0.98 18.84 1.53
N SER A 78 -0.84 17.65 0.93
CA SER A 78 0.38 17.17 0.29
C SER A 78 0.03 16.18 -0.82
N PRO A 79 0.63 16.26 -2.01
CA PRO A 79 1.53 17.33 -2.46
C PRO A 79 0.77 18.67 -2.58
N VAL A 80 1.50 19.77 -2.77
CA VAL A 80 0.92 21.08 -3.02
C VAL A 80 0.71 21.27 -4.52
N ASN A 81 -0.26 22.11 -4.89
CA ASN A 81 -0.49 22.46 -6.28
C ASN A 81 0.80 22.98 -6.96
N ARG A 82 1.08 22.43 -8.14
CA ARG A 82 2.29 22.60 -8.97
C ARG A 82 3.57 22.00 -8.41
N ASP A 83 3.48 21.14 -7.39
CA ASP A 83 4.63 20.35 -6.95
C ASP A 83 5.13 19.43 -8.07
N THR A 84 6.44 19.21 -8.04
CA THR A 84 7.08 18.12 -8.77
C THR A 84 7.16 16.90 -7.87
N VAL A 85 6.69 15.74 -8.34
CA VAL A 85 6.51 14.55 -7.53
C VAL A 85 7.25 13.34 -8.09
N ASN A 86 7.68 12.47 -7.18
CA ASN A 86 8.22 11.15 -7.50
C ASN A 86 7.12 10.18 -7.97
N CYS A 87 7.52 9.03 -8.50
CA CYS A 87 6.58 8.01 -9.01
C CYS A 87 5.61 7.45 -7.96
N ARG A 88 5.96 7.56 -6.67
CA ARG A 88 5.15 7.12 -5.54
C ARG A 88 5.24 8.15 -4.43
N ILE A 89 4.11 8.73 -4.06
CA ILE A 89 4.05 9.68 -2.95
C ILE A 89 2.88 9.32 -2.03
N LEU A 90 2.99 9.74 -0.78
CA LEU A 90 1.86 9.78 0.12
C LEU A 90 1.07 11.06 -0.14
N THR A 91 -0.09 10.92 -0.76
CA THR A 91 -1.07 12.01 -0.83
C THR A 91 -1.80 12.09 0.51
N MET A 92 -1.85 13.27 1.08
CA MET A 92 -2.40 13.54 2.39
C MET A 92 -3.38 14.70 2.30
N GLY A 93 -4.36 14.70 3.17
CA GLY A 93 -5.26 15.83 3.34
C GLY A 93 -5.89 15.86 4.72
N VAL A 94 -6.79 16.84 4.89
CA VAL A 94 -7.58 17.02 6.10
C VAL A 94 -9.07 17.01 5.74
N TYR A 95 -9.91 16.72 6.73
CA TYR A 95 -11.36 16.75 6.61
C TYR A 95 -12.00 17.21 7.93
N PRO A 96 -13.20 17.83 7.90
CA PRO A 96 -13.94 18.19 9.11
C PRO A 96 -14.31 16.94 9.90
N GLU A 97 -14.18 16.91 11.23
CA GLU A 97 -14.46 15.68 12.00
C GLU A 97 -15.88 15.12 11.81
N THR A 98 -16.83 15.96 11.40
CA THR A 98 -18.20 15.57 11.06
C THR A 98 -18.36 14.90 9.69
N HIS A 99 -17.30 14.85 8.87
CA HIS A 99 -17.35 14.29 7.51
C HIS A 99 -17.26 12.75 7.52
N THR A 100 -18.36 12.12 7.14
CA THR A 100 -18.56 10.67 7.22
C THR A 100 -18.36 9.91 5.90
N LYS A 101 -18.34 10.60 4.76
CA LYS A 101 -18.19 9.94 3.46
C LYS A 101 -16.77 9.42 3.24
N ASP A 102 -16.66 8.53 2.27
CA ASP A 102 -15.40 8.00 1.78
C ASP A 102 -14.69 9.06 0.93
N ILE A 103 -13.35 9.00 0.91
CA ILE A 103 -12.49 9.95 0.20
C ILE A 103 -11.64 9.17 -0.79
N TRP A 104 -11.78 9.48 -2.07
CA TRP A 104 -11.00 8.85 -3.14
C TRP A 104 -10.10 9.85 -3.83
N VAL A 105 -8.89 9.40 -4.17
CA VAL A 105 -7.99 10.16 -5.03
C VAL A 105 -7.97 9.50 -6.41
N LEU A 106 -8.24 10.29 -7.44
CA LEU A 106 -8.16 9.88 -8.84
C LEU A 106 -7.07 10.70 -9.53
N LEU A 107 -6.16 10.03 -10.22
CA LEU A 107 -5.17 10.67 -11.08
C LEU A 107 -5.71 10.75 -12.51
N LYS A 108 -5.46 11.87 -13.18
CA LYS A 108 -5.75 12.06 -14.60
C LYS A 108 -4.49 12.55 -15.33
N PRO A 109 -3.79 11.67 -16.07
CA PRO A 109 -2.66 12.03 -16.92
C PRO A 109 -3.08 12.73 -18.22
N SER A 110 -2.12 12.89 -19.12
CA SER A 110 -2.30 13.46 -20.46
C SER A 110 -3.25 12.68 -21.39
N ASP A 111 -3.56 11.42 -21.08
CA ASP A 111 -4.49 10.58 -21.86
C ASP A 111 -5.98 10.84 -21.56
N ASN A 112 -6.27 11.76 -20.64
CA ASN A 112 -7.59 12.18 -20.21
C ASN A 112 -8.44 11.12 -19.51
N LYS A 113 -7.85 10.03 -19.04
CA LYS A 113 -8.55 8.99 -18.28
C LYS A 113 -8.35 9.12 -16.78
N TYR A 114 -9.25 8.53 -16.00
CA TYR A 114 -9.22 8.57 -14.54
C TYR A 114 -8.71 7.25 -13.95
N TYR A 115 -7.80 7.38 -13.00
CA TYR A 115 -7.12 6.26 -12.34
C TYR A 115 -7.31 6.36 -10.83
N PRO A 116 -8.31 5.65 -10.26
CA PRO A 116 -8.51 5.63 -8.81
C PRO A 116 -7.30 5.01 -8.09
N GLN A 117 -6.87 5.65 -7.01
CA GLN A 117 -5.69 5.29 -6.23
C GLN A 117 -6.10 4.61 -4.93
N SER A 118 -5.32 3.59 -4.52
CA SER A 118 -5.59 2.81 -3.33
C SER A 118 -4.36 2.04 -2.84
N ASP A 119 -4.31 1.76 -1.54
CA ASP A 119 -3.29 0.89 -0.93
C ASP A 119 -3.70 -0.59 -1.03
N TYR A 120 -4.98 -0.88 -0.74
CA TYR A 120 -5.51 -2.25 -0.67
C TYR A 120 -6.90 -2.38 -1.32
N THR A 121 -7.09 -1.77 -2.50
CA THR A 121 -8.38 -1.77 -3.23
C THR A 121 -9.55 -1.24 -2.39
N ASN A 122 -9.27 -0.24 -1.55
CA ASN A 122 -10.18 0.45 -0.64
C ASN A 122 -10.02 1.98 -0.75
N THR A 123 -10.93 2.72 -0.11
CA THR A 123 -10.87 4.18 0.03
C THR A 123 -9.64 4.63 0.84
N SER A 124 -9.37 5.94 0.84
CA SER A 124 -8.28 6.54 1.60
C SER A 124 -8.40 6.24 3.10
N TYR A 125 -7.27 6.02 3.77
CA TYR A 125 -7.24 5.87 5.21
C TYR A 125 -7.61 7.20 5.88
N LYS A 126 -8.52 7.17 6.85
CA LYS A 126 -8.99 8.35 7.62
C LYS A 126 -8.77 8.14 9.11
N GLU A 127 -8.15 9.11 9.77
CA GLU A 127 -7.98 9.12 11.23
C GLU A 127 -7.85 10.56 11.74
N SER A 128 -8.59 10.89 12.81
CA SER A 128 -8.46 12.16 13.54
C SER A 128 -8.45 13.42 12.64
N GLY A 129 -9.41 13.51 11.70
CA GLY A 129 -9.54 14.66 10.79
C GLY A 129 -8.49 14.71 9.68
N LYS A 130 -7.69 13.66 9.50
CA LYS A 130 -6.66 13.54 8.46
C LYS A 130 -6.91 12.32 7.59
N TRP A 131 -6.64 12.45 6.30
CA TRP A 131 -6.74 11.34 5.36
C TRP A 131 -5.45 11.16 4.57
N GLN A 132 -5.19 9.94 4.10
CA GLN A 132 -4.03 9.64 3.26
C GLN A 132 -4.26 8.44 2.33
N VAL A 133 -3.53 8.43 1.22
CA VAL A 133 -3.46 7.31 0.28
C VAL A 133 -2.14 7.37 -0.49
N VAL A 134 -1.54 6.21 -0.79
CA VAL A 134 -0.38 6.15 -1.68
C VAL A 134 -0.85 6.35 -3.12
N THR A 135 -0.37 7.40 -3.76
CA THR A 135 -0.61 7.65 -5.18
C THR A 135 0.59 7.18 -6.00
N ARG A 136 0.28 6.43 -7.07
CA ARG A 136 1.27 5.79 -7.94
C ARG A 136 1.11 6.36 -9.34
N PHE A 137 2.15 7.05 -9.80
CA PHE A 137 2.16 7.69 -11.10
C PHE A 137 2.82 6.76 -12.13
N GLY A 138 2.21 6.65 -13.31
CA GLY A 138 2.86 6.13 -14.53
C GLY A 138 3.57 7.27 -15.27
N GLY A 139 3.88 7.13 -16.55
CA GLY A 139 4.25 8.28 -17.39
C GLY A 139 5.73 8.70 -17.40
N ASP A 140 5.98 9.84 -18.03
CA ASP A 140 7.32 10.38 -18.35
C ASP A 140 7.64 11.68 -17.60
N PRO A 141 8.93 12.08 -17.49
CA PRO A 141 9.32 13.31 -16.81
C PRO A 141 8.63 14.52 -17.44
N GLY A 142 8.14 15.44 -16.60
CA GLY A 142 7.42 16.62 -17.04
C GLY A 142 5.94 16.37 -17.37
N GLU A 143 5.46 15.13 -17.34
CA GLU A 143 4.03 14.85 -17.52
C GLU A 143 3.22 15.44 -16.36
N THR A 144 2.12 16.10 -16.72
CA THR A 144 1.26 16.79 -15.77
C THR A 144 0.06 15.92 -15.45
N TYR A 145 -0.26 15.84 -14.15
CA TYR A 145 -1.39 15.09 -13.63
C TYR A 145 -2.32 16.04 -12.91
N ASP A 146 -3.60 15.93 -13.20
CA ASP A 146 -4.62 16.40 -12.27
C ASP A 146 -4.85 15.33 -11.21
N LEU A 147 -4.68 15.71 -9.95
CA LEU A 147 -5.01 14.90 -8.79
C LEU A 147 -6.35 15.42 -8.25
N PHE A 148 -7.38 14.62 -8.46
CA PHE A 148 -8.73 14.90 -8.00
C PHE A 148 -8.99 14.20 -6.67
N VAL A 149 -9.71 14.89 -5.78
CA VAL A 149 -10.29 14.30 -4.58
C VAL A 149 -11.80 14.23 -4.76
N TYR A 150 -12.34 13.05 -4.53
CA TYR A 150 -13.77 12.76 -4.62
C TYR A 150 -14.31 12.34 -3.25
N GLU A 151 -15.51 12.82 -2.93
CA GLU A 151 -16.38 12.21 -1.92
C GLU A 151 -17.25 11.15 -2.57
N THR A 152 -17.39 10.00 -1.91
CA THR A 152 -18.21 8.90 -2.43
C THR A 152 -19.14 8.32 -1.37
N ASP A 153 -20.25 7.74 -1.83
CA ASP A 153 -21.04 6.80 -1.04
C ASP A 153 -20.49 5.36 -1.19
N ALA A 154 -21.13 4.42 -0.50
CA ALA A 154 -20.70 3.03 -0.51
C ALA A 154 -20.72 2.38 -1.92
N LEU A 155 -21.67 2.77 -2.78
CA LEU A 155 -21.80 2.22 -4.13
C LEU A 155 -20.66 2.70 -5.04
N ALA A 156 -20.35 4.00 -5.01
CA ALA A 156 -19.22 4.56 -5.74
C ALA A 156 -17.88 4.02 -5.22
N SER A 157 -17.72 3.90 -3.90
CA SER A 157 -16.53 3.28 -3.32
C SER A 157 -16.35 1.83 -3.76
N GLN A 158 -17.42 1.05 -3.75
CA GLN A 158 -17.38 -0.34 -4.23
C GLN A 158 -17.00 -0.39 -5.71
N PHE A 159 -17.56 0.49 -6.55
CA PHE A 159 -17.21 0.55 -7.96
C PHE A 159 -15.71 0.78 -8.18
N PHE A 160 -15.09 1.74 -7.48
CA PHE A 160 -13.65 2.00 -7.59
C PHE A 160 -12.81 0.83 -7.08
N SER A 161 -13.16 0.27 -5.93
CA SER A 161 -12.53 -0.92 -5.37
C SER A 161 -12.55 -2.11 -6.34
N GLU A 162 -13.71 -2.42 -6.92
CA GLU A 162 -13.86 -3.51 -7.89
C GLU A 162 -13.12 -3.24 -9.20
N THR A 163 -13.11 -1.99 -9.66
CA THR A 163 -12.37 -1.58 -10.85
C THR A 163 -10.89 -1.85 -10.68
N ILE A 164 -10.29 -1.39 -9.58
CA ILE A 164 -8.86 -1.62 -9.30
C ILE A 164 -8.58 -3.12 -9.14
N ALA A 165 -9.47 -3.86 -8.45
CA ALA A 165 -9.31 -5.30 -8.28
C ALA A 165 -9.30 -6.04 -9.63
N LYS A 166 -10.21 -5.69 -10.54
CA LYS A 166 -10.27 -6.26 -11.90
C LYS A 166 -9.00 -5.94 -12.70
N TRP A 167 -8.56 -4.67 -12.70
CA TRP A 167 -7.33 -4.25 -13.38
C TRP A 167 -6.10 -4.97 -12.85
N LYS A 168 -5.99 -5.14 -11.53
CA LYS A 168 -4.88 -5.87 -10.89
C LYS A 168 -4.86 -7.34 -11.27
N VAL A 169 -6.02 -8.00 -11.35
CA VAL A 169 -6.11 -9.41 -11.78
C VAL A 169 -5.74 -9.57 -13.26
N ALA A 170 -6.12 -8.60 -14.11
CA ALA A 170 -5.82 -8.61 -15.53
C ALA A 170 -4.41 -8.06 -15.88
N ASP A 171 -3.73 -7.44 -14.93
CA ASP A 171 -2.53 -6.62 -15.12
C ASP A 171 -2.67 -5.58 -16.25
N ASN A 172 -3.85 -4.96 -16.33
CA ASN A 172 -4.20 -4.02 -17.38
C ASN A 172 -4.96 -2.82 -16.79
N TYR A 173 -4.36 -1.64 -16.85
CA TYR A 173 -4.85 -0.40 -16.25
C TYR A 173 -5.30 0.55 -17.35
N GLU A 174 -6.48 0.29 -17.91
CA GLU A 174 -6.94 0.99 -19.10
C GLU A 174 -7.40 2.43 -18.82
N GLY A 175 -7.68 2.78 -17.57
CA GLY A 175 -8.23 4.08 -17.16
C GLY A 175 -9.73 4.19 -17.44
N LEU A 176 -10.45 4.94 -16.59
CA LEU A 176 -11.88 5.20 -16.73
C LEU A 176 -12.13 6.45 -17.58
N GLN A 177 -13.17 6.43 -18.40
CA GLN A 177 -13.72 7.62 -19.04
C GLN A 177 -14.54 8.44 -18.03
N ALA A 178 -14.80 9.71 -18.36
CA ALA A 178 -15.59 10.59 -17.48
C ALA A 178 -17.02 10.06 -17.26
N GLU A 179 -17.62 9.47 -18.30
CA GLU A 179 -18.97 8.91 -18.28
C GLU A 179 -19.08 7.61 -17.46
N GLU A 180 -17.94 6.97 -17.19
CA GLU A 180 -17.86 5.74 -16.39
C GLU A 180 -17.74 6.03 -14.89
N LEU A 181 -17.50 7.30 -14.50
CA LEU A 181 -17.44 7.67 -13.09
C LEU A 181 -18.83 7.54 -12.44
N PRO A 182 -18.93 6.94 -11.24
CA PRO A 182 -20.21 6.83 -10.54
C PRO A 182 -20.84 8.20 -10.30
N ALA A 183 -22.15 8.33 -10.57
CA ALA A 183 -22.85 9.61 -10.40
C ALA A 183 -22.85 10.13 -8.94
N SER A 184 -22.66 9.25 -7.95
CA SER A 184 -22.53 9.63 -6.53
C SER A 184 -21.11 10.07 -6.14
N ALA A 185 -20.11 9.95 -7.02
CA ALA A 185 -18.78 10.49 -6.81
C ALA A 185 -18.77 12.00 -7.08
N THR A 186 -18.54 12.80 -6.05
CA THR A 186 -18.52 14.27 -6.16
C THR A 186 -17.10 14.79 -6.00
N GLU A 187 -16.58 15.51 -7.00
CA GLU A 187 -15.30 16.20 -6.89
C GLU A 187 -15.38 17.30 -5.81
N ILE A 188 -14.43 17.31 -4.90
CA ILE A 188 -14.38 18.23 -3.75
C ILE A 188 -13.08 19.04 -3.68
N ASP A 189 -12.01 18.53 -4.29
CA ASP A 189 -10.74 19.25 -4.39
C ASP A 189 -9.96 18.78 -5.62
N ARG A 190 -9.09 19.65 -6.13
CA ARG A 190 -8.22 19.35 -7.26
C ARG A 190 -6.93 20.15 -7.16
N ILE A 191 -5.83 19.44 -7.35
CA ILE A 191 -4.52 20.06 -7.56
C ILE A 191 -3.90 19.50 -8.84
N GLN A 192 -2.88 20.20 -9.33
CA GLN A 192 -2.07 19.75 -10.45
C GLN A 192 -0.66 19.46 -9.96
N VAL A 193 -0.04 18.38 -10.42
CA VAL A 193 1.35 18.03 -10.11
C VAL A 193 2.08 17.60 -11.37
N THR A 194 3.41 17.63 -11.34
CA THR A 194 4.26 17.25 -12.47
C THR A 194 5.21 16.13 -12.07
N LEU A 195 5.43 15.17 -12.94
CA LEU A 195 6.39 14.09 -12.69
C LEU A 195 7.84 14.55 -12.78
N GLU A 196 8.63 14.17 -11.78
CA GLU A 196 10.07 14.45 -11.75
C GLU A 196 10.86 13.60 -12.75
N ARG A 197 10.46 12.33 -12.89
CA ARG A 197 11.21 11.30 -13.63
C ARG A 197 10.28 10.30 -14.31
N THR A 198 10.84 9.44 -15.15
CA THR A 198 10.09 8.35 -15.79
C THR A 198 9.59 7.36 -14.74
N CYS A 199 8.31 7.04 -14.82
CA CYS A 199 7.62 6.11 -13.92
C CYS A 199 6.97 4.92 -14.66
N ARG A 200 7.25 4.75 -15.95
CA ARG A 200 6.81 3.58 -16.74
C ARG A 200 7.45 2.28 -16.21
N GLY A 201 6.63 1.24 -16.02
CA GLY A 201 7.08 -0.09 -15.60
C GLY A 201 7.48 -0.22 -14.12
N ILE A 202 7.17 0.78 -13.29
CA ILE A 202 7.44 0.76 -11.84
C ILE A 202 6.23 0.19 -11.08
N HIS A 203 6.16 -1.14 -10.97
CA HIS A 203 5.09 -1.89 -10.28
C HIS A 203 5.37 -2.13 -8.80
#